data_AF-A0A4R2Z929-F1
#
_entry.id   AF-A0A4R2Z929-F1
#
_cell.length_a   1.000
_cell.length_b   1.000
_cell.length_c   1.000
_cell.angle_alpha   90.00
_cell.angle_beta   90.00
_cell.angle_gamma   90.00
#
_symmetry.space_group_name_H-M   'P 1'
#
loop_
_entity.id
_entity.type
_entity.pdbx_description
1 polymer ?
#
loop_
_entity_poly.entity_id
_entity_poly.type
_entity_poly.pdbx_seq_one_letter_code
_entity_poly.pdbx_strand_id
1 'polypeptide(L)'
;MSIKKLDDGRYEVDIRPQGRNGKRFRRRFDKKHEAAAYEKYVAVNYHDKEWLSKPADKRPLSELIELWWLYHGQNVKHGKLDKAKLNSSAT
;
A
#
# COMPACT_ATOMS: atom_id res chain seq x y z
N MET A 1 -4.46 9.60 -22.97
CA MET A 1 -3.86 9.95 -21.66
C MET A 1 -4.85 9.59 -20.57
N SER A 2 -4.36 8.97 -19.50
CA SER A 2 -5.07 8.57 -18.28
C SER A 2 -5.36 9.75 -17.33
N ILE A 3 -4.59 10.83 -17.41
CA ILE A 3 -4.76 12.05 -16.61
C ILE A 3 -5.33 13.17 -17.47
N LYS A 4 -6.42 13.79 -16.99
CA LYS A 4 -7.09 14.93 -17.64
C LYS A 4 -7.19 16.11 -16.66
N LYS A 5 -6.90 17.33 -17.11
CA LYS A 5 -7.23 18.55 -16.36
C LYS A 5 -8.71 18.89 -16.57
N LEU A 6 -9.42 19.19 -15.49
CA LEU A 6 -10.82 19.59 -15.47
C LEU A 6 -10.95 21.11 -15.52
N ASP A 7 -12.15 21.58 -15.86
CA ASP A 7 -12.45 23.01 -16.00
C ASP A 7 -12.35 23.75 -14.66
N ASP A 8 -12.54 23.04 -13.54
CA ASP A 8 -12.35 23.54 -12.18
C ASP A 8 -10.87 23.59 -11.73
N GLY A 9 -9.93 23.26 -12.62
CA GLY A 9 -8.49 23.28 -12.35
C GLY A 9 -7.93 22.01 -11.73
N ARG A 10 -8.77 21.05 -11.32
CA ARG A 10 -8.35 19.76 -10.77
C ARG A 10 -7.88 18.79 -11.85
N TYR A 11 -7.24 17.71 -11.42
CA TYR A 11 -6.73 16.64 -12.28
C TYR A 11 -7.50 15.36 -11.99
N GLU A 12 -8.06 14.75 -13.03
CA GLU A 12 -8.74 13.46 -12.96
C GLU A 12 -7.85 12.38 -13.55
N VAL A 13 -7.58 11.34 -12.76
CA VAL A 13 -7.00 10.09 -13.23
C VAL A 13 -8.15 9.16 -13.57
N ASP A 14 -8.16 8.61 -14.77
CA ASP A 14 -9.06 7.57 -15.26
C ASP A 14 -8.25 6.50 -15.99
N ILE A 15 -7.95 5.42 -15.29
CA ILE A 15 -7.08 4.35 -15.78
C ILE A 15 -7.75 2.98 -15.63
N ARG A 16 -7.54 2.13 -16.64
CA ARG A 16 -7.82 0.70 -16.60
C ARG A 16 -6.50 -0.05 -16.80
N PRO A 17 -5.78 -0.40 -15.73
CA PRO A 17 -4.46 -1.03 -15.83
C PRO A 17 -4.47 -2.37 -16.59
N GLN A 18 -5.63 -3.01 -16.72
CA GLN A 18 -5.82 -4.28 -17.46
C GLN A 18 -6.57 -4.12 -18.79
N GLY A 19 -6.66 -2.89 -19.33
CA GLY A 19 -7.32 -2.63 -20.60
C GLY A 19 -8.85 -2.49 -20.50
N ARG A 20 -9.53 -2.50 -21.65
CA ARG A 20 -10.92 -2.01 -21.80
C ARG A 20 -11.93 -2.66 -20.84
N ASN A 21 -11.80 -3.97 -20.61
CA ASN A 21 -12.72 -4.75 -19.78
C ASN A 21 -12.25 -4.91 -18.31
N GLY A 22 -11.09 -4.36 -17.96
CA GLY A 22 -10.54 -4.43 -16.61
C GLY A 22 -11.15 -3.42 -15.65
N LYS A 23 -10.85 -3.59 -14.36
CA LYS A 23 -11.29 -2.66 -13.29
C LYS A 23 -10.87 -1.23 -13.61
N ARG A 24 -11.82 -0.30 -13.51
CA ARG A 24 -11.61 1.14 -13.73
C ARG A 24 -11.30 1.84 -12.42
N PHE A 25 -10.21 2.59 -12.39
CA PHE A 25 -9.83 3.47 -11.29
C PHE A 25 -10.02 4.92 -11.73
N ARG A 26 -10.94 5.63 -11.07
CA ARG A 26 -11.21 7.04 -11.34
C ARG A 26 -11.12 7.86 -10.07
N ARG A 27 -10.27 8.89 -10.04
CA ARG A 27 -10.07 9.76 -8.87
C ARG A 27 -9.62 11.16 -9.28
N ARG A 28 -10.02 12.18 -8.49
CA ARG A 28 -9.66 13.59 -8.69
C ARG A 28 -8.64 14.05 -7.66
N PHE A 29 -7.76 14.96 -8.08
CA PHE A 29 -6.66 15.53 -7.31
C PHE A 29 -6.53 17.02 -7.59
N ASP A 30 -6.06 17.79 -6.61
CA ASP A 30 -5.86 19.24 -6.80
C ASP A 30 -4.55 19.53 -7.54
N LYS A 31 -3.55 18.65 -7.41
CA LYS A 31 -2.22 18.82 -8.01
C LYS A 31 -1.90 17.74 -9.04
N LYS A 32 -1.23 18.14 -10.13
CA LYS A 32 -0.84 17.22 -11.22
C LYS A 32 0.10 16.10 -10.74
N HIS A 33 1.01 16.39 -9.82
CA HIS A 33 1.97 15.39 -9.34
C HIS A 33 1.31 14.31 -8.49
N GLU A 34 0.27 14.64 -7.73
CA GLU A 34 -0.52 13.68 -6.96
C GLU A 34 -1.28 12.73 -7.89
N ALA A 35 -1.90 13.29 -8.94
CA ALA A 35 -2.54 12.49 -10.00
C ALA A 35 -1.54 11.53 -10.68
N ALA A 36 -0.34 12.02 -11.02
CA ALA A 36 0.72 11.19 -11.63
C ALA A 36 1.24 10.10 -10.69
N ALA A 37 1.39 10.40 -9.40
CA ALA A 37 1.79 9.42 -8.41
C ALA A 37 0.73 8.32 -8.23
N TYR A 38 -0.55 8.70 -8.19
CA TYR A 38 -1.66 7.74 -8.09
C TYR A 38 -1.77 6.85 -9.33
N GLU A 39 -1.62 7.42 -10.53
CA GLU A 39 -1.59 6.65 -11.77
C GLU A 39 -0.50 5.57 -11.74
N LYS A 40 0.74 5.96 -11.41
CA LYS A 40 1.87 5.03 -11.27
C LYS A 40 1.59 3.97 -10.21
N TYR A 41 1.05 4.37 -9.06
CA TYR A 41 0.70 3.44 -7.99
C TYR A 41 -0.30 2.38 -8.48
N VAL A 42 -1.39 2.78 -9.14
CA VAL A 42 -2.39 1.84 -9.66
C VAL A 42 -1.80 0.92 -10.73
N ALA A 43 -1.01 1.46 -11.67
CA ALA A 43 -0.38 0.68 -12.72
C ALA A 43 0.61 -0.38 -12.17
N VAL A 44 1.33 -0.05 -11.09
CA VAL A 44 2.33 -0.93 -10.48
C VAL A 44 1.72 -1.92 -9.48
N ASN A 45 0.69 -1.52 -8.72
CA ASN A 45 0.19 -2.33 -7.60
C ASN A 45 -1.06 -3.14 -7.96
N TYR A 46 -1.74 -2.82 -9.06
CA TYR A 46 -2.93 -3.56 -9.48
C TYR A 46 -2.57 -4.65 -10.49
N HIS A 47 -2.74 -5.90 -10.08
CA HIS A 47 -2.50 -7.10 -10.87
C HIS A 47 -3.68 -8.05 -10.64
N ASP A 48 -4.24 -8.66 -11.69
CA ASP A 48 -5.35 -9.65 -11.57
C ASP A 48 -4.86 -11.07 -11.32
N LYS A 49 -3.55 -11.26 -11.27
CA LYS A 49 -3.00 -12.60 -11.18
C LYS A 49 -3.10 -13.01 -9.72
N GLU A 50 -4.08 -13.85 -9.38
CA GLU A 50 -4.17 -14.48 -8.05
C GLU A 50 -2.89 -15.23 -7.67
N TRP A 51 -2.09 -15.63 -8.67
CA TRP A 51 -0.79 -16.29 -8.51
C TRP A 51 0.41 -15.33 -8.47
N LEU A 52 0.25 -14.03 -8.71
CA LEU A 52 1.31 -13.07 -8.40
C LEU A 52 1.25 -12.77 -6.91
N SER A 53 2.30 -13.13 -6.20
CA SER A 53 2.49 -12.80 -4.79
C SER A 53 2.23 -11.30 -4.58
N LYS A 54 1.50 -10.99 -3.50
CA LYS A 54 1.36 -9.60 -3.03
C LYS A 54 2.74 -8.95 -2.97
N PRO A 55 2.86 -7.63 -3.20
CA PRO A 55 4.12 -6.92 -3.06
C PRO A 55 4.81 -7.33 -1.76
N ALA A 56 6.12 -7.60 -1.82
CA ALA A 56 6.89 -7.97 -0.64
C ALA A 56 6.66 -6.94 0.46
N ASP A 57 6.36 -7.40 1.67
CA ASP A 57 6.19 -6.53 2.82
C ASP A 57 7.52 -5.81 3.10
N LYS A 58 7.48 -4.47 3.06
CA LYS A 58 8.66 -3.62 3.27
C LYS A 58 8.74 -3.05 4.68
N ARG A 59 7.80 -3.42 5.56
CA ARG A 59 7.82 -2.96 6.95
C ARG A 59 9.07 -3.48 7.66
N PRO A 60 9.73 -2.66 8.49
CA PRO A 60 10.84 -3.13 9.29
C PRO A 60 10.33 -4.14 10.33
N LEU A 61 11.19 -5.08 10.71
CA LEU A 61 10.85 -6.09 11.72
C LEU A 61 10.41 -5.44 13.04
N SER A 62 10.99 -4.30 13.41
CA SER A 62 10.60 -3.51 14.58
C SER A 62 9.12 -3.09 14.56
N GLU A 63 8.60 -2.67 13.40
CA GLU A 63 7.18 -2.29 13.24
C GLU A 63 6.27 -3.51 13.42
N LEU A 64 6.68 -4.68 12.90
CA LEU A 64 5.93 -5.92 13.07
C LEU A 64 5.90 -6.36 14.53
N ILE A 65 7.00 -6.20 15.26
CA ILE A 65 7.10 -6.54 16.69
C ILE A 65 6.17 -5.65 17.52
N GLU A 66 6.11 -4.35 17.23
CA GLU A 66 5.21 -3.42 17.93
C GLU A 66 3.73 -3.72 17.65
N LEU A 67 3.38 -4.02 16.39
CA LEU A 67 2.02 -4.44 16.03
C LEU A 67 1.64 -5.73 16.76
N TRP A 68 2.52 -6.73 16.76
CA TRP A 68 2.28 -7.97 17.50
C TRP A 68 2.09 -7.69 18.98
N TRP A 69 2.95 -6.87 19.59
CA TRP A 69 2.86 -6.52 21.01
C TRP A 69 1.51 -5.87 21.37
N LEU A 70 1.08 -4.89 20.56
CA LEU A 70 -0.15 -4.14 20.76
C LEU A 70 -1.40 -5.02 20.74
N TYR A 71 -1.50 -5.93 19.77
CA TYR A 71 -2.71 -6.73 19.57
C TYR A 71 -2.71 -8.06 20.33
N HIS A 72 -1.53 -8.63 20.60
CA HIS A 72 -1.44 -10.00 21.11
C HIS A 72 -0.35 -10.18 22.17
N GLY A 73 0.88 -9.75 21.88
CA GLY A 73 2.07 -10.07 22.66
C GLY A 73 1.96 -9.68 24.13
N GLN A 74 1.30 -8.56 24.45
CA GLN A 74 1.11 -8.13 25.84
C GLN A 74 0.27 -9.08 26.71
N ASN A 75 -0.59 -9.90 26.09
CA ASN A 75 -1.48 -10.85 26.78
C ASN A 75 -0.87 -12.26 26.88
N VAL A 76 0.30 -12.49 26.27
CA VAL A 76 0.98 -13.79 26.29
C VAL A 76 1.79 -13.94 27.57
N LYS A 77 1.72 -15.12 28.21
CA LYS A 77 2.42 -15.43 29.47
C LYS A 77 3.92 -15.08 29.45
N HIS A 78 4.59 -15.30 28.31
CA HIS A 78 6.01 -14.99 28.11
C HIS A 78 6.24 -13.81 27.16
N GLY A 79 5.21 -13.03 26.85
CA GLY A 79 5.25 -12.01 25.81
C GLY A 79 6.33 -10.96 25.99
N LYS A 80 6.65 -10.55 27.23
CA LYS A 80 7.75 -9.60 27.51
C LYS A 80 9.12 -10.17 27.13
N LEU A 81 9.36 -11.45 27.44
CA LEU A 81 10.61 -12.14 27.09
C LEU A 81 10.69 -12.34 25.58
N ASP A 82 9.59 -12.71 24.95
CA ASP A 82 9.51 -12.91 23.51
C ASP A 82 9.73 -11.58 22.76
N LYS A 83 9.14 -10.47 23.23
CA LYS A 83 9.39 -9.12 22.68
C LYS A 83 10.87 -8.74 22.76
N ALA A 84 11.52 -8.99 23.90
CA ALA A 84 12.94 -8.69 24.09
C ALA A 84 13.83 -9.50 23.12
N LYS A 85 13.54 -10.79 22.95
CA LYS A 85 14.24 -11.65 21.98
C LYS A 85 14.04 -11.13 20.55
N LEU A 86 12.80 -10.86 20.16
CA LEU A 86 12.47 -10.36 18.82
C LEU A 86 13.17 -9.03 18.52
N ASN A 87 13.19 -8.10 19.49
CA ASN A 87 13.90 -6.83 19.34
C ASN A 87 15.41 -7.00 19.20
N SER A 88 16.01 -7.96 19.91
CA SER A 88 17.45 -8.24 19.77
C SER A 88 17.83 -8.78 18.39
N SER A 89 16.89 -9.48 17.73
CA SER A 89 17.05 -9.99 16.36
C SER A 89 16.73 -8.97 15.26
N ALA A 90 16.19 -7.80 15.62
CA ALA A 90 15.84 -6.72 14.68
C ALA A 90 16.93 -5.66 14.52
N THR A 91 18.03 -5.77 15.28
CA THR A 91 19.28 -4.99 15.19
C THR A 91 20.30 -5.70 14.31
#